data_AF-A0A3N9XB51-F1
#
_entry.id   AF-A0A3N9XB51-F1
#
_cell.length_a   1.000
_cell.length_b   1.000
_cell.length_c   1.000
_cell.angle_alpha   90.00
_cell.angle_beta   90.00
_cell.angle_gamma   90.00
#
_symmetry.space_group_name_H-M   'P 1'
#
loop_
_entity.id
_entity.type
_entity.pdbx_description
1 polymer ?
#
loop_
_entity_poly.entity_id
_entity_poly.type
_entity_poly.pdbx_seq_one_letter_code
_entity_poly.pdbx_strand_id
1 'polypeptide(L)'
;MDGWIEELWLVAIVEEVPDDEVRRWWNSKETEFLDRLAESAPGFRLGTILTTVDEPQLGSPTRRVFDLMFRRGTCPEDFHPDPATPYVLPLLDADLRSALLAAFSPQADDHPLMAAAPLSGLTDFLDKHGGARLTTHSPTEAVPVSPPFRPS
;
A
#
# COMPACT_ATOMS: atom_id res chain seq x y z
N MET A 1 17.94 7.41 -14.28
CA MET A 1 16.69 7.27 -13.54
C MET A 1 17.12 7.14 -12.10
N ASP A 2 16.93 8.20 -11.34
CA ASP A 2 17.12 8.15 -9.89
C ASP A 2 15.78 7.75 -9.29
N GLY A 3 15.80 6.76 -8.42
CA GLY A 3 14.61 6.24 -7.78
C GLY A 3 14.95 5.20 -6.74
N TRP A 4 13.90 4.64 -6.14
CA TRP A 4 14.03 3.66 -5.07
C TRP A 4 13.12 2.48 -5.37
N ILE A 5 13.65 1.28 -5.18
CA ILE A 5 12.90 0.05 -5.23
C ILE A 5 12.61 -0.38 -3.80
N GLU A 6 11.36 -0.67 -3.51
CA GLU A 6 10.93 -1.14 -2.19
C GLU A 6 9.94 -2.29 -2.30
N GLU A 7 10.02 -3.19 -1.33
CA GLU A 7 8.98 -4.20 -1.15
C GLU A 7 7.77 -3.55 -0.49
N LEU A 8 6.59 -3.90 -1.01
CA LEU A 8 5.34 -3.42 -0.47
C LEU A 8 4.52 -4.58 0.08
N TRP A 9 4.03 -4.40 1.28
CA TRP A 9 3.16 -5.32 2.00
C TRP A 9 1.80 -4.68 2.25
N LEU A 10 0.74 -5.47 2.16
CA LEU A 10 -0.57 -5.14 2.69
C LEU A 10 -0.67 -5.76 4.09
N VAL A 11 -0.93 -4.95 5.10
CA VAL A 11 -1.00 -5.42 6.50
C VAL A 11 -2.41 -5.25 7.05
N ALA A 12 -2.85 -6.25 7.81
CA ALA A 12 -4.16 -6.29 8.45
C ALA A 12 -4.04 -5.97 9.95
N ILE A 13 -4.44 -4.75 10.32
CA ILE A 13 -4.48 -4.27 11.70
C ILE A 13 -5.84 -4.63 12.30
N VAL A 14 -5.84 -5.46 13.33
CA VAL A 14 -7.06 -5.89 14.04
C VAL A 14 -7.27 -5.11 15.33
N GLU A 15 -6.21 -4.45 15.80
CA GLU A 15 -6.19 -3.59 16.96
C GLU A 15 -6.89 -2.25 16.68
N GLU A 16 -7.49 -1.68 17.72
CA GLU A 16 -8.01 -0.33 17.66
C GLU A 16 -6.86 0.67 17.61
N VAL A 17 -6.89 1.56 16.62
CA VAL A 17 -5.89 2.60 16.42
C VAL A 17 -6.54 3.95 16.71
N PRO A 18 -6.01 4.74 17.66
CA PRO A 18 -6.53 6.07 17.94
C PRO A 18 -6.51 6.98 16.70
N ASP A 19 -7.54 7.80 16.52
CA ASP A 19 -7.68 8.69 15.36
C ASP A 19 -6.49 9.67 15.21
N ASP A 20 -5.88 10.08 16.32
CA ASP A 20 -4.72 10.97 16.31
C ASP A 20 -3.44 10.28 15.81
N GLU A 21 -3.30 8.97 16.06
CA GLU A 21 -2.24 8.14 15.47
C GLU A 21 -2.46 7.98 13.96
N VAL A 22 -3.71 7.71 13.53
CA VAL A 22 -4.06 7.63 12.10
C VAL A 22 -3.75 8.95 11.37
N ARG A 23 -4.14 10.08 11.96
CA ARG A 23 -3.84 11.40 11.41
C ARG A 23 -2.33 11.66 11.32
N ARG A 24 -1.56 11.33 12.35
CA ARG A 24 -0.09 11.51 12.35
C ARG A 24 0.57 10.61 11.30
N TRP A 25 0.11 9.38 11.16
CA TRP A 25 0.58 8.45 10.13
C TRP A 25 0.41 9.01 8.72
N TRP A 26 -0.76 9.54 8.39
CA TRP A 26 -1.01 10.06 7.04
C TRP A 26 -0.32 11.40 6.76
N ASN A 27 -0.11 12.24 7.77
CA ASN A 27 0.55 13.54 7.59
C ASN A 27 2.08 13.46 7.54
N SER A 28 2.68 12.68 8.44
CA SER A 28 4.13 12.69 8.62
C SER A 28 4.78 11.32 8.48
N LYS A 29 4.00 10.22 8.46
CA LYS A 29 4.53 8.84 8.54
C LYS A 29 5.46 8.64 9.76
N GLU A 30 5.27 9.44 10.81
CA GLU A 30 6.08 9.46 12.04
C GLU A 30 5.26 8.91 13.22
N THR A 31 4.90 7.63 13.18
CA THR A 31 4.22 6.99 14.30
C THR A 31 4.81 5.64 14.64
N GLU A 32 5.70 5.63 15.64
CA GLU A 32 6.31 4.41 16.20
C GLU A 32 5.27 3.37 16.64
N PHE A 33 4.04 3.81 16.97
CA PHE A 33 2.93 2.93 17.30
C PHE A 33 2.44 2.13 16.08
N LEU A 34 2.14 2.80 14.97
CA LEU A 34 1.63 2.13 13.77
C LEU A 34 2.73 1.35 13.05
N ASP A 35 3.98 1.80 13.10
CA ASP A 35 5.11 1.03 12.60
C ASP A 35 5.21 -0.32 13.32
N ARG A 36 5.21 -0.32 14.66
CA ARG A 36 5.24 -1.56 15.46
C ARG A 36 4.03 -2.44 15.24
N LEU A 37 2.84 -1.86 15.09
CA LEU A 37 1.65 -2.63 14.74
C LEU A 37 1.79 -3.25 13.35
N ALA A 38 2.23 -2.50 12.34
CA ALA A 38 2.43 -3.01 10.99
C ALA A 38 3.50 -4.12 10.91
N GLU A 39 4.57 -4.01 11.70
CA GLU A 39 5.64 -5.03 11.78
C GLU A 39 5.17 -6.35 12.39
N SER A 40 4.22 -6.29 13.33
CA SER A 40 3.73 -7.47 14.06
C SER A 40 2.42 -8.04 13.52
N ALA A 41 1.69 -7.25 12.74
CA ALA A 41 0.42 -7.63 12.14
C ALA A 41 0.58 -8.67 11.02
N PRO A 42 -0.48 -9.46 10.73
CA PRO A 42 -0.51 -10.30 9.55
C PRO A 42 -0.33 -9.47 8.27
N GLY A 43 0.73 -9.79 7.52
CA GLY A 43 1.06 -9.11 6.27
C GLY A 43 1.04 -10.06 5.07
N PHE A 44 0.67 -9.52 3.91
CA PHE A 44 0.81 -10.17 2.61
C PHE A 44 1.74 -9.32 1.73
N ARG A 45 2.84 -9.93 1.28
CA ARG A 45 3.77 -9.28 0.33
C ARG A 45 3.07 -9.11 -1.02
N LEU A 46 2.77 -7.87 -1.40
CA LEU A 46 2.16 -7.55 -2.69
C LEU A 46 3.15 -7.68 -3.83
N GLY A 47 4.41 -7.31 -3.58
CA GLY A 47 5.48 -7.32 -4.57
C GLY A 47 6.37 -6.12 -4.40
N THR A 48 6.91 -5.65 -5.52
CA THR A 48 7.86 -4.54 -5.55
C THR A 48 7.26 -3.33 -6.25
N ILE A 49 7.53 -2.14 -5.74
CA ILE A 49 7.27 -0.87 -6.43
C ILE A 49 8.60 -0.16 -6.73
N LEU A 50 8.59 0.57 -7.84
CA LEU A 50 9.65 1.52 -8.17
C LEU A 50 9.05 2.92 -8.00
N THR A 51 9.72 3.73 -7.18
CA THR A 51 9.39 5.14 -7.00
C THR A 51 10.46 5.98 -7.68
N THR A 52 10.07 6.70 -8.74
CA THR A 52 10.94 7.60 -9.51
C THR A 52 10.79 9.05 -9.07
N VAL A 53 11.87 9.82 -9.10
CA VAL A 53 11.87 11.25 -8.71
C VAL A 53 11.32 12.15 -9.82
N ASP A 54 11.72 11.91 -11.07
CA ASP A 54 11.43 12.81 -12.22
C ASP A 54 10.64 12.15 -13.37
N GLU A 55 10.24 10.89 -13.20
CA GLU A 55 9.56 10.11 -14.24
C GLU A 55 8.16 9.66 -13.80
N PRO A 56 7.24 9.45 -14.75
CA PRO A 56 5.97 8.81 -14.47
C PRO A 56 6.19 7.46 -13.78
N GLN A 57 5.40 7.24 -12.73
CA GLN A 57 5.48 6.03 -11.93
C GLN A 57 5.09 4.83 -12.80
N LEU A 58 5.89 3.77 -12.76
CA LEU A 58 5.65 2.59 -13.58
C LEU A 58 4.38 1.87 -13.13
N GLY A 59 3.52 1.52 -14.08
CA GLY A 59 2.31 0.74 -13.83
C GLY A 59 2.65 -0.65 -13.29
N SER A 60 2.06 -1.03 -12.17
CA SER A 60 2.10 -2.39 -11.65
C SER A 60 0.88 -2.67 -10.77
N PRO A 61 0.50 -3.95 -10.57
CA PRO A 61 -0.57 -4.31 -9.65
C PRO A 61 -0.31 -3.79 -8.23
N THR A 62 0.93 -3.93 -7.76
CA THR A 62 1.38 -3.44 -6.46
C THR A 62 1.21 -1.94 -6.33
N ARG A 63 1.58 -1.17 -7.36
CA ARG A 63 1.44 0.29 -7.35
C ARG A 63 -0.01 0.74 -7.32
N ARG A 64 -0.89 0.08 -8.09
CA ARG A 64 -2.32 0.38 -8.06
C ARG A 64 -2.94 0.14 -6.68
N VAL A 65 -2.52 -0.92 -5.98
CA VAL A 65 -2.94 -1.16 -4.58
C VAL A 65 -2.42 -0.07 -3.65
N PHE A 66 -1.15 0.32 -3.77
CA PHE A 66 -0.59 1.43 -2.99
C PHE A 66 -1.40 2.72 -3.18
N ASP A 67 -1.62 3.14 -4.43
CA ASP A 67 -2.34 4.36 -4.76
C ASP A 67 -3.81 4.31 -4.27
N LEU A 68 -4.47 3.15 -4.40
CA LEU A 68 -5.81 2.92 -3.88
C LEU A 68 -5.86 3.08 -2.35
N MET A 69 -4.93 2.45 -1.63
CA MET A 69 -4.86 2.51 -0.17
C MET A 69 -4.54 3.91 0.32
N PHE A 70 -3.62 4.61 -0.34
CA PHE A 70 -3.30 6.00 -0.05
C PHE A 70 -4.54 6.89 -0.18
N ARG A 71 -5.28 6.79 -1.30
CA ARG A 71 -6.51 7.57 -1.52
C ARG A 71 -7.59 7.23 -0.50
N ARG A 72 -7.81 5.93 -0.23
CA ARG A 72 -8.81 5.48 0.75
C ARG A 72 -8.51 5.98 2.17
N GLY A 73 -7.24 6.14 2.52
CA GLY A 73 -6.84 6.63 3.83
C GLY A 73 -6.78 8.15 3.98
N THR A 74 -6.58 8.89 2.87
CA THR A 74 -6.36 10.35 2.87
C THR A 74 -7.47 11.20 2.29
N CYS A 75 -8.33 10.60 1.46
CA CYS A 75 -9.56 11.19 0.93
C CYS A 75 -10.75 10.27 1.26
N PRO A 76 -11.00 9.97 2.55
CA PRO A 76 -12.09 9.07 2.92
C PRO A 76 -13.45 9.54 2.42
N GLU A 77 -13.69 10.84 2.26
CA GLU A 77 -14.92 11.44 1.74
C GLU A 77 -15.32 10.95 0.34
N ASP A 78 -14.36 10.52 -0.49
CA ASP A 78 -14.62 9.95 -1.81
C ASP A 78 -15.28 8.56 -1.73
N PHE A 79 -15.26 7.95 -0.55
CA PHE A 79 -15.64 6.55 -0.32
C PHE A 79 -16.60 6.36 0.86
N HIS A 80 -16.51 7.21 1.88
CA HIS A 80 -17.35 7.28 3.06
C HIS A 80 -17.58 8.76 3.42
N PRO A 81 -18.80 9.28 3.29
CA PRO A 81 -19.06 10.72 3.29
C PRO A 81 -19.13 11.36 4.69
N ASP A 82 -18.38 10.86 5.69
CA ASP A 82 -18.31 11.51 7.01
C ASP A 82 -17.21 12.59 7.01
N PRO A 83 -17.56 13.89 6.93
CA PRO A 83 -16.60 14.98 6.87
C PRO A 83 -15.85 15.21 8.19
N ALA A 84 -16.23 14.53 9.28
CA ALA A 84 -15.57 14.69 10.58
C ALA A 84 -14.24 13.93 10.68
N THR A 85 -13.96 12.98 9.77
CA THR A 85 -12.78 12.11 9.84
C THR A 85 -11.90 12.29 8.60
N PRO A 86 -10.92 13.21 8.59
CA PRO A 86 -10.12 13.50 7.39
C PRO A 86 -9.13 12.40 7.02
N TYR A 87 -8.85 11.46 7.94
CA TYR A 87 -7.91 10.37 7.72
C TYR A 87 -8.39 9.09 8.39
N VAL A 88 -8.28 7.96 7.69
CA VAL A 88 -8.72 6.66 8.21
C VAL A 88 -7.70 5.57 7.91
N LEU A 89 -7.72 4.50 8.70
CA LEU A 89 -7.29 3.20 8.19
C LEU A 89 -8.49 2.56 7.48
N PRO A 90 -8.39 2.24 6.18
CA PRO A 90 -9.52 1.67 5.46
C PRO A 90 -9.98 0.34 6.07
N LEU A 91 -11.30 0.19 6.28
CA LEU A 91 -11.89 -1.06 6.75
C LEU A 91 -11.96 -2.05 5.59
N LEU A 92 -11.52 -3.29 5.80
CA LEU A 92 -11.68 -4.38 4.84
C LEU A 92 -13.13 -4.89 4.85
N ASP A 93 -14.00 -4.14 4.17
CA ASP A 93 -15.35 -4.53 3.82
C ASP A 93 -15.41 -5.15 2.41
N ALA A 94 -16.62 -5.52 1.98
CA ALA A 94 -16.83 -6.15 0.67
C ALA A 94 -16.44 -5.23 -0.51
N ASP A 95 -16.60 -3.92 -0.35
CA ASP A 95 -16.31 -2.94 -1.39
C ASP A 95 -14.80 -2.74 -1.53
N LEU A 96 -14.08 -2.55 -0.41
CA LEU A 96 -12.64 -2.43 -0.41
C LEU A 96 -11.98 -3.73 -0.88
N ARG A 97 -12.50 -4.89 -0.45
CA ARG A 97 -12.04 -6.20 -0.95
C ARG A 97 -12.12 -6.27 -2.47
N SER A 98 -13.28 -5.92 -3.04
CA SER A 98 -13.49 -5.95 -4.48
C SER A 98 -12.58 -4.97 -5.22
N ALA A 99 -12.40 -3.76 -4.68
CA ALA A 99 -11.50 -2.76 -5.23
C ALA A 99 -10.03 -3.20 -5.22
N LEU A 100 -9.58 -3.84 -4.13
CA LEU A 100 -8.22 -4.37 -4.02
C LEU A 100 -7.94 -5.47 -5.04
N LEU A 101 -8.88 -6.42 -5.22
CA LEU A 101 -8.73 -7.47 -6.23
C LEU A 101 -8.72 -6.92 -7.66
N ALA A 102 -9.55 -5.90 -7.94
CA ALA A 102 -9.56 -5.24 -9.23
C ALA A 102 -8.24 -4.47 -9.48
N ALA A 103 -7.74 -3.75 -8.48
CA ALA A 103 -6.48 -3.01 -8.57
C ALA A 103 -5.28 -3.95 -8.75
N PHE A 104 -5.27 -5.09 -8.06
CA PHE A 104 -4.20 -6.07 -8.09
C PHE A 104 -4.28 -7.06 -9.27
N SER A 105 -5.34 -6.99 -10.07
CA SER A 105 -5.44 -7.81 -11.27
C SER A 105 -4.40 -7.36 -12.31
N PRO A 106 -3.74 -8.30 -13.02
CA PRO A 106 -2.80 -7.96 -14.09
C PRO A 106 -3.45 -7.14 -15.21
N GLN A 107 -2.71 -6.19 -15.74
CA GLN A 107 -3.08 -5.31 -16.86
C GLN A 107 -2.02 -5.39 -17.96
N ALA A 108 -2.40 -5.05 -19.19
CA ALA A 108 -1.53 -5.21 -20.36
C ALA A 108 -0.32 -4.26 -20.37
N ASP A 109 -0.41 -3.15 -19.64
CA ASP A 109 0.60 -2.12 -19.48
C ASP A 109 1.43 -2.29 -18.20
N ASP A 110 1.25 -3.40 -17.47
CA ASP A 110 2.06 -3.70 -16.29
C ASP A 110 3.53 -3.88 -16.65
N HIS A 111 4.39 -3.21 -15.88
CA HIS A 111 5.81 -3.25 -16.12
C HIS A 111 6.37 -4.67 -15.84
N PRO A 112 7.06 -5.30 -16.81
CA PRO A 112 7.42 -6.72 -16.73
C PRO A 112 8.43 -7.05 -15.63
N LEU A 113 9.17 -6.05 -15.13
CA LEU A 113 10.12 -6.22 -14.03
C LEU A 113 9.49 -6.05 -12.64
N MET A 114 8.25 -5.56 -12.55
CA MET A 114 7.56 -5.33 -11.27
C MET A 114 6.73 -6.57 -10.90
N ALA A 115 7.42 -7.61 -10.42
CA ALA A 115 6.77 -8.86 -10.04
C ALA A 115 5.80 -8.65 -8.88
N ALA A 116 4.52 -8.96 -9.14
CA ALA A 116 3.47 -9.02 -8.13
C ALA A 116 3.34 -10.46 -7.59
N ALA A 117 2.89 -10.59 -6.35
CA ALA A 117 2.50 -11.86 -5.78
C ALA A 117 1.26 -12.45 -6.51
N PRO A 118 1.01 -13.76 -6.43
CA PRO A 118 -0.15 -14.37 -7.06
C PRO A 118 -1.48 -13.78 -6.52
N LEU A 119 -2.41 -13.49 -7.43
CA LEU A 119 -3.75 -12.98 -7.08
C LEU A 119 -4.53 -13.90 -6.13
N SER A 120 -4.32 -15.21 -6.22
CA SER A 120 -4.92 -16.18 -5.29
C SER A 120 -4.44 -15.95 -3.86
N GLY A 121 -3.16 -15.63 -3.67
CA GLY A 121 -2.62 -15.34 -2.34
C GLY A 121 -3.22 -14.08 -1.73
N LEU A 122 -3.45 -13.04 -2.56
CA LEU A 122 -4.17 -11.85 -2.10
C LEU A 122 -5.62 -12.19 -1.73
N THR A 123 -6.30 -12.97 -2.55
CA THR A 123 -7.68 -13.41 -2.28
C THR A 123 -7.79 -14.11 -0.93
N ASP A 124 -6.92 -15.09 -0.68
CA ASP A 124 -6.89 -15.86 0.56
C ASP A 124 -6.60 -14.95 1.78
N PHE A 125 -5.68 -13.99 1.63
CA PHE A 125 -5.38 -13.02 2.68
C PHE A 125 -6.60 -12.15 3.01
N LEU A 126 -7.27 -11.59 2.00
CA LEU A 126 -8.44 -10.73 2.20
C LEU A 126 -9.62 -11.49 2.83
N ASP A 127 -9.84 -12.73 2.40
CA ASP A 127 -10.92 -13.57 2.95
C ASP A 127 -10.68 -13.92 4.41
N LYS A 128 -9.42 -14.19 4.78
CA LYS A 128 -9.03 -14.51 6.15
C LYS A 128 -9.15 -13.32 7.10
N HIS A 129 -8.91 -12.10 6.61
CA HIS A 129 -8.81 -10.89 7.43
C HIS A 129 -9.98 -9.91 7.26
N GLY A 130 -11.12 -10.37 6.75
CA GLY A 130 -12.33 -9.56 6.60
C GLY A 130 -12.71 -8.83 7.91
N GLY A 131 -13.00 -7.54 7.81
CA GLY A 131 -13.30 -6.67 8.95
C GLY A 131 -12.08 -6.05 9.64
N ALA A 132 -10.85 -6.42 9.27
CA ALA A 132 -9.65 -5.73 9.73
C ALA A 132 -9.49 -4.35 9.10
N ARG A 133 -8.69 -3.49 9.73
CA ARG A 133 -8.21 -2.25 9.13
C ARG A 133 -6.96 -2.55 8.29
N LEU A 134 -6.79 -1.88 7.17
CA LEU A 134 -5.66 -2.12 6.27
C LEU A 134 -4.72 -0.91 6.20
N THR A 135 -3.43 -1.18 6.05
CA THR A 135 -2.45 -0.19 5.58
C THR A 135 -1.40 -0.87 4.72
N THR A 136 -0.59 -0.07 4.02
CA THR A 136 0.61 -0.55 3.33
C THR A 136 1.84 -0.31 4.19
N HIS A 137 2.79 -1.23 4.14
CA HIS A 137 4.04 -1.16 4.89
C HIS A 137 5.21 -1.66 4.03
N SER A 138 6.38 -1.06 4.24
CA SER A 138 7.63 -1.41 3.56
C SER A 138 8.66 -1.78 4.62
N PRO A 139 8.81 -3.07 4.96
CA PRO A 139 9.64 -3.52 6.08
C PRO A 139 11.15 -3.45 5.76
N THR A 140 11.50 -3.30 4.49
CA THR A 140 12.88 -3.19 4.02
C THR A 140 13.19 -1.77 3.63
N GLU A 141 14.42 -1.32 3.91
CA GLU A 141 14.91 -0.04 3.38
C GLU A 141 14.80 -0.01 1.86
N ALA A 142 14.34 1.12 1.33
CA ALA A 142 14.27 1.34 -0.10
C ALA A 142 15.68 1.33 -0.71
N VAL A 143 15.87 0.54 -1.77
CA VAL A 143 17.15 0.39 -2.43
C VAL A 143 17.27 1.43 -3.54
N PRO A 144 18.27 2.33 -3.51
CA PRO A 144 18.45 3.30 -4.57
C PRO A 144 18.82 2.59 -5.87
N VAL A 145 18.11 2.93 -6.93
CA VAL A 145 18.50 2.60 -8.30
C VAL A 145 19.15 3.84 -8.90
N SER A 146 20.47 3.76 -9.08
CA SER A 146 21.22 4.72 -9.89
C SER A 146 21.24 4.25 -11.35
N PRO A 147 21.29 5.16 -12.34
CA PRO A 147 21.52 4.77 -13.73
C PRO A 147 22.83 3.96 -13.85
N PRO A 148 22.92 3.02 -14.81
CA PRO A 148 24.20 2.40 -15.11
C PRO A 148 25.19 3.51 -15.47
N PHE A 149 26.38 3.42 -14.88
CA PHE A 149 27.54 4.25 -15.12
C PHE A 149 27.59 4.72 -16.59
N ARG A 150 27.47 6.02 -16.87
CA ARG A 150 27.78 6.55 -18.21
C ARG A 150 29.31 6.54 -18.32
N PRO A 151 29.93 5.71 -19.16
CA PRO A 151 31.34 5.89 -19.44
C PRO A 151 31.53 7.24 -20.13
N SER A 152 32.47 8.01 -19.59
CA SER A 152 32.96 9.29 -20.11
C SER A 152 33.56 9.16 -21.50
#